data_AF-A0A517P3J3-F1
#
_entry.id   AF-A0A517P3J3-F1
#
_cell.length_a   1.000
_cell.length_b   1.000
_cell.length_c   1.000
_cell.angle_alpha   90.00
_cell.angle_beta   90.00
_cell.angle_gamma   90.00
#
_symmetry.space_group_name_H-M   'P 1'
#
loop_
_entity.id
_entity.type
_entity.pdbx_description
1 polymer ?
#
loop_
_entity_poly.entity_id
_entity_poly.type
_entity_poly.pdbx_seq_one_letter_code
_entity_poly.pdbx_strand_id
1 'polypeptide(L)'
;MLRRDSERLVDAVESLADSAPDHPVSRGVFGAILPAVLALHGVRGLWRGRMPFVGGRPLRWFDLHGTEALCLAAATLAAAAFLHAHFFWTPHPRFHGYGALGKIASLLGFVAAAAGFVWFGLITS
;
A
#
# COMPACT_ATOMS: atom_id res chain seq x y z
N MET A 1 -13.13 -25.19 4.26
CA MET A 1 -13.03 -23.84 3.67
C MET A 1 -11.68 -23.20 3.95
N LEU A 2 -11.23 -23.11 5.21
CA LEU A 2 -9.94 -22.52 5.63
C LEU A 2 -8.68 -22.91 4.82
N ARG A 3 -8.52 -24.18 4.42
CA ARG A 3 -7.33 -24.64 3.66
C ARG A 3 -7.19 -24.04 2.26
N ARG A 4 -8.31 -23.78 1.58
CA ARG A 4 -8.31 -23.20 0.23
C ARG A 4 -7.92 -21.72 0.23
N ASP A 5 -8.24 -21.01 1.32
CA ASP A 5 -7.91 -19.59 1.46
C ASP A 5 -6.43 -19.39 1.81
N SER A 6 -5.85 -20.29 2.61
CA SER A 6 -4.41 -20.26 2.89
C SER A 6 -3.55 -20.53 1.66
N GLU A 7 -3.94 -21.51 0.82
CA GLU A 7 -3.21 -21.81 -0.43
C GLU A 7 -3.22 -20.59 -1.37
N ARG A 8 -4.38 -19.93 -1.53
CA ARG A 8 -4.49 -18.70 -2.34
C ARG A 8 -3.65 -17.53 -1.82
N LEU A 9 -3.53 -17.39 -0.50
CA LEU A 9 -2.70 -16.34 0.10
C LEU A 9 -1.21 -16.61 -0.15
N VAL A 10 -0.78 -17.85 -0.04
CA VAL A 10 0.60 -18.24 -0.34
C VAL A 10 0.91 -17.99 -1.81
N ASP A 11 0.04 -18.44 -2.72
CA ASP A 11 0.20 -18.22 -4.17
C ASP A 11 0.27 -16.72 -4.51
N ALA A 12 -0.55 -15.89 -3.87
CA ALA A 12 -0.54 -14.44 -4.06
C ALA A 12 0.76 -13.80 -3.53
N VAL A 13 1.27 -14.27 -2.40
CA VAL A 13 2.54 -13.79 -1.82
C VAL A 13 3.72 -14.19 -2.71
N GLU A 14 3.73 -15.41 -3.22
CA GLU A 14 4.77 -15.90 -4.14
C GLU A 14 4.73 -15.09 -5.46
N SER A 15 3.53 -14.85 -6.00
CA SER A 15 3.36 -14.00 -7.18
C SER A 15 3.82 -12.54 -6.95
N LEU A 16 3.67 -12.00 -5.73
CA LEU A 16 4.14 -10.65 -5.38
C LEU A 16 5.66 -10.60 -5.10
N ALA A 17 6.24 -11.73 -4.69
CA ALA A 17 7.68 -11.85 -4.49
C ALA A 17 8.41 -11.78 -5.84
N ASP A 18 7.83 -12.42 -6.85
CA ASP A 18 8.33 -12.41 -8.22
C ASP A 18 8.36 -11.00 -8.84
N SER A 19 9.12 -10.90 -9.93
CA SER A 19 9.21 -9.66 -10.69
C SER A 19 7.92 -9.42 -11.47
N ALA A 20 7.41 -8.19 -11.41
CA ALA A 20 6.26 -7.80 -12.22
C ALA A 20 6.52 -8.06 -13.72
N PRO A 21 5.49 -8.41 -14.51
CA PRO A 21 5.62 -8.55 -15.96
C PRO A 21 6.18 -7.26 -16.59
N ASP A 22 7.23 -7.38 -17.41
CA ASP A 22 7.84 -6.25 -18.12
C ASP A 22 6.99 -5.86 -19.35
N HIS A 23 5.80 -5.33 -19.10
CA HIS A 23 4.94 -4.76 -20.11
C HIS A 23 4.92 -3.24 -19.99
N PRO A 24 5.04 -2.47 -21.09
CA PRO A 24 5.06 -1.01 -21.06
C PRO A 24 3.85 -0.40 -20.33
N VAL A 25 2.67 -0.99 -20.54
CA VAL A 25 1.42 -0.59 -19.87
C VAL A 25 1.50 -0.83 -18.36
N SER A 26 2.02 -1.99 -17.95
CA SER A 26 2.15 -2.35 -16.53
C SER A 26 3.06 -1.37 -15.81
N ARG A 27 4.22 -1.09 -16.40
CA ARG A 27 5.21 -0.15 -15.87
C ARG A 27 4.70 1.29 -15.83
N GLY A 28 3.99 1.74 -16.86
CA GLY A 28 3.44 3.10 -16.91
C GLY A 28 2.27 3.30 -15.94
N VAL A 29 1.24 2.45 -16.03
CA VAL A 29 0.01 2.61 -15.26
C VAL A 29 0.20 2.19 -13.80
N PHE A 30 0.64 0.95 -13.56
CA PHE A 30 0.79 0.43 -12.18
C PHE A 30 2.11 0.85 -11.53
N GLY A 31 3.13 1.15 -12.32
CA GLY A 31 4.43 1.60 -11.81
C GLY A 31 4.57 3.11 -11.65
N ALA A 32 3.80 3.95 -12.35
CA ALA A 32 3.93 5.40 -12.22
C ALA A 32 2.61 6.11 -11.92
N ILE A 33 1.59 5.95 -12.76
CA ILE A 33 0.34 6.73 -12.64
C ILE A 33 -0.42 6.40 -11.36
N LEU A 34 -0.72 5.12 -11.12
CA LEU A 34 -1.45 4.69 -9.94
C LEU A 34 -0.69 5.01 -8.63
N PRO A 35 0.62 4.72 -8.50
CA PRO A 35 1.42 5.16 -7.38
C PRO A 35 1.38 6.67 -7.16
N ALA A 36 1.47 7.48 -8.22
CA ALA A 36 1.43 8.94 -8.10
C ALA A 36 0.08 9.43 -7.56
N VAL A 37 -1.02 8.84 -8.01
CA VAL A 37 -2.37 9.16 -7.51
C VAL A 37 -2.49 8.80 -6.03
N LEU A 38 -2.06 7.60 -5.63
CA LEU A 38 -2.07 7.16 -4.23
C LEU A 38 -1.16 8.03 -3.36
N ALA A 39 0.03 8.37 -3.85
CA ALA A 39 0.97 9.23 -3.13
C ALA A 39 0.39 10.64 -2.94
N LEU A 40 -0.20 11.23 -3.98
CA LEU A 40 -0.88 12.52 -3.86
C LEU A 40 -2.04 12.46 -2.85
N HIS A 41 -2.80 11.37 -2.85
CA HIS A 41 -3.88 11.16 -1.90
C HIS A 41 -3.36 11.06 -0.45
N GLY A 42 -2.32 10.26 -0.21
CA GLY A 42 -1.69 10.11 1.10
C GLY A 42 -1.04 11.40 1.61
N VAL A 43 -0.28 12.11 0.76
CA VAL A 43 0.30 13.43 1.10
C VAL A 43 -0.81 14.42 1.46
N ARG A 44 -1.90 14.46 0.69
CA ARG A 44 -3.05 15.32 1.00
C ARG A 44 -3.70 14.95 2.33
N GLY A 45 -3.78 13.67 2.67
CA GLY A 45 -4.26 13.19 3.96
C GLY A 45 -3.38 13.67 5.13
N LEU A 46 -2.05 13.50 5.00
CA LEU A 46 -1.08 13.98 5.98
C LEU A 46 -1.16 15.50 6.17
N TRP A 47 -1.17 16.26 5.07
CA TRP A 47 -1.22 17.73 5.12
C TRP A 47 -2.48 18.24 5.81
N ARG A 48 -3.63 17.62 5.54
CA ARG A 48 -4.93 18.10 6.05
C ARG A 48 -5.29 17.54 7.41
N GLY A 49 -4.57 16.53 7.91
CA GLY A 49 -4.92 15.81 9.15
C GLY A 49 -6.28 15.13 9.09
N ARG A 50 -6.78 14.84 7.87
CA ARG A 50 -8.07 14.18 7.64
C ARG A 50 -8.00 13.33 6.39
N MET A 51 -8.65 12.17 6.41
CA MET A 51 -8.64 11.26 5.28
C MET A 51 -9.99 10.55 5.12
N PRO A 52 -10.64 10.64 3.94
CA PRO A 52 -11.86 9.90 3.70
C PRO A 52 -11.52 8.41 3.61
N PHE A 53 -12.26 7.60 4.34
CA PHE A 53 -12.13 6.15 4.36
C PHE A 53 -13.49 5.52 4.07
N VAL A 54 -13.48 4.49 3.22
CA VAL A 54 -14.66 3.68 2.92
C VAL A 54 -14.53 2.37 3.68
N GLY A 55 -15.45 2.11 4.59
CA GLY A 55 -15.41 0.92 5.43
C GLY A 55 -16.77 0.52 5.99
N GLY A 56 -16.77 -0.54 6.79
CA GLY A 56 -17.97 -1.04 7.47
C GLY A 56 -18.89 -1.92 6.61
N ARG A 57 -19.92 -2.46 7.25
CA ARG A 57 -21.01 -3.21 6.63
C ARG A 57 -22.35 -2.66 7.17
N PRO A 58 -23.13 -1.89 6.39
CA PRO A 58 -22.94 -1.51 4.98
C PRO A 58 -21.74 -0.57 4.76
N LEU A 59 -21.26 -0.47 3.51
CA LEU A 59 -20.19 0.47 3.14
C LEU A 59 -20.66 1.90 3.41
N ARG A 60 -19.94 2.60 4.30
CA ARG A 60 -20.19 4.01 4.63
C ARG A 60 -18.90 4.79 4.48
N TRP A 61 -19.06 6.07 4.15
CA TRP A 61 -17.96 7.04 4.13
C TRP A 61 -17.73 7.55 5.54
N PHE A 62 -16.49 7.44 6.00
CA PHE A 62 -16.02 7.99 7.26
C PHE A 62 -14.93 9.00 6.96
N ASP A 63 -15.00 10.17 7.58
CA ASP A 63 -13.87 11.09 7.60
C ASP A 63 -13.05 10.77 8.85
N LEU A 64 -11.87 10.17 8.64
CA LEU A 64 -10.93 9.94 9.72
C LEU A 64 -10.22 11.24 10.06
N HIS A 65 -9.88 11.42 11.33
CA HIS A 65 -9.21 12.60 11.85
C HIS A 65 -8.02 12.22 12.75
N GLY A 66 -7.11 13.17 12.95
CA GLY A 66 -6.00 13.02 13.89
C GLY A 66 -5.10 11.82 13.56
N THR A 67 -4.77 11.03 14.57
CA THR A 67 -3.82 9.91 14.45
C THR A 67 -4.30 8.81 13.50
N GLU A 68 -5.61 8.54 13.44
CA GLU A 68 -6.19 7.55 12.53
C GLU A 68 -5.97 7.97 11.06
N ALA A 69 -6.21 9.25 10.75
CA ALA A 69 -5.97 9.80 9.42
C ALA A 69 -4.48 9.75 9.05
N LEU A 70 -3.58 10.04 10.01
CA LEU A 70 -2.14 9.94 9.79
C LEU A 70 -1.70 8.50 9.50
N CYS A 71 -2.23 7.52 10.23
CA CYS A 71 -1.93 6.11 10.01
C CYS A 71 -2.41 5.64 8.64
N LEU A 72 -3.66 5.98 8.25
CA LEU A 72 -4.17 5.60 6.93
C LEU A 72 -3.41 6.30 5.78
N ALA A 73 -3.02 7.56 5.97
CA ALA A 73 -2.25 8.32 4.99
C ALA A 73 -0.84 7.72 4.82
N ALA A 74 -0.19 7.34 5.92
CA ALA A 74 1.10 6.63 5.89
C ALA A 74 0.98 5.26 5.21
N ALA A 75 -0.06 4.48 5.52
CA ALA A 75 -0.32 3.20 4.85
C ALA A 75 -0.52 3.37 3.33
N THR A 76 -1.22 4.44 2.92
CA THR A 76 -1.44 4.75 1.50
C THR A 76 -0.14 5.12 0.79
N LEU A 77 0.74 5.90 1.43
CA LEU A 77 2.06 6.23 0.89
C LEU A 77 2.96 5.01 0.78
N ALA A 78 2.92 4.12 1.79
CA ALA A 78 3.63 2.85 1.76
C ALA A 78 3.14 1.98 0.59
N ALA A 79 1.83 1.86 0.39
CA ALA A 79 1.27 1.13 -0.76
C ALA A 79 1.69 1.74 -2.11
N ALA A 80 1.70 3.08 -2.22
CA ALA A 80 2.18 3.77 -3.42
C ALA A 80 3.66 3.45 -3.70
N ALA A 81 4.51 3.54 -2.68
CA ALA A 81 5.93 3.22 -2.78
C ALA A 81 6.16 1.75 -3.16
N PHE A 82 5.38 0.83 -2.60
CA PHE A 82 5.43 -0.59 -2.95
C PHE A 82 5.13 -0.81 -4.44
N LEU A 83 4.02 -0.25 -4.92
CA LEU A 83 3.61 -0.38 -6.33
C LEU A 83 4.66 0.22 -7.28
N HIS A 84 5.22 1.38 -6.94
CA HIS A 84 6.32 1.97 -7.71
C HIS A 84 7.55 1.06 -7.74
N ALA A 85 7.99 0.55 -6.58
CA ALA A 85 9.14 -0.34 -6.52
C ALA A 85 8.90 -1.66 -7.28
N HIS A 86 7.71 -2.25 -7.14
CA HIS A 86 7.33 -3.52 -7.75
C HIS A 86 7.17 -3.42 -9.27
N PHE A 87 6.42 -2.44 -9.78
CA PHE A 87 6.11 -2.33 -11.21
C PHE A 87 7.08 -1.45 -12.01
N PHE A 88 7.81 -0.54 -11.36
CA PHE A 88 8.71 0.39 -12.07
C PHE A 88 10.19 0.05 -11.96
N TRP A 89 10.68 -0.30 -10.76
CA TRP A 89 12.10 -0.59 -10.53
C TRP A 89 12.46 -2.05 -10.72
N THR A 90 11.63 -2.98 -10.22
CA THR A 90 11.93 -4.42 -10.26
C THR A 90 12.13 -4.98 -11.69
N PRO A 91 11.32 -4.57 -12.70
CA PRO A 91 11.53 -5.03 -14.09
C PRO A 91 12.81 -4.47 -14.74
N HIS A 92 13.37 -3.37 -14.22
CA HIS A 92 14.52 -2.74 -14.83
C HIS A 92 15.83 -3.39 -14.32
N PRO A 93 16.68 -3.97 -15.19
CA PRO A 93 17.83 -4.77 -14.77
C PRO A 93 18.84 -3.98 -13.93
N ARG A 94 18.98 -2.67 -14.17
CA ARG A 94 19.88 -1.80 -13.37
C ARG A 94 19.31 -1.40 -12.01
N PHE A 95 17.99 -1.47 -11.82
CA PHE A 95 17.32 -0.98 -10.61
C PHE A 95 16.70 -2.10 -9.77
N HIS A 96 16.93 -3.36 -10.13
CA HIS A 96 16.34 -4.50 -9.45
C HIS A 96 16.60 -4.51 -7.94
N GLY A 97 17.84 -4.23 -7.51
CA GLY A 97 18.20 -4.13 -6.09
C GLY A 97 17.45 -3.02 -5.34
N TYR A 98 17.29 -1.85 -5.97
CA TYR A 98 16.47 -0.76 -5.41
C TYR A 98 14.99 -1.13 -5.35
N GLY A 99 14.49 -1.88 -6.33
CA GLY A 99 13.13 -2.44 -6.33
C GLY A 99 12.90 -3.35 -5.14
N ALA A 100 13.81 -4.29 -4.87
CA ALA A 100 13.71 -5.19 -3.72
C ALA A 100 13.74 -4.44 -2.38
N LEU A 101 14.70 -3.52 -2.20
CA LEU A 101 14.78 -2.69 -0.99
C LEU A 101 13.54 -1.82 -0.80
N GLY A 102 13.05 -1.22 -1.89
CA GLY A 102 11.83 -0.42 -1.89
C GLY A 102 10.60 -1.23 -1.47
N LYS A 103 10.45 -2.47 -1.96
CA LYS A 103 9.38 -3.39 -1.54
C LYS A 103 9.44 -3.70 -0.05
N ILE A 104 10.63 -3.99 0.48
CA ILE A 104 10.81 -4.29 1.91
C ILE A 104 10.48 -3.07 2.78
N ALA A 105 11.06 -1.91 2.46
CA ALA A 105 10.85 -0.68 3.22
C ALA A 105 9.37 -0.24 3.22
N SER A 106 8.71 -0.33 2.06
CA SER A 106 7.29 -0.02 1.95
C SER A 106 6.41 -1.01 2.71
N LEU A 107 6.71 -2.31 2.66
CA LEU A 107 5.98 -3.32 3.44
C LEU A 107 6.11 -3.05 4.95
N LEU A 108 7.31 -2.76 5.44
CA LEU A 108 7.53 -2.41 6.86
C LEU A 108 6.74 -1.15 7.25
N GLY A 109 6.78 -0.11 6.40
CA GLY A 109 6.01 1.12 6.61
C GLY A 109 4.50 0.87 6.64
N PHE A 110 4.01 0.00 5.76
CA PHE A 110 2.59 -0.39 5.71
C PHE A 110 2.17 -1.13 6.99
N VAL A 111 2.95 -2.12 7.42
CA VAL A 111 2.67 -2.88 8.65
C VAL A 111 2.68 -1.97 9.87
N ALA A 112 3.67 -1.08 9.99
CA ALA A 112 3.73 -0.12 11.09
C ALA A 112 2.52 0.82 11.11
N ALA A 113 2.12 1.33 9.93
CA ALA A 113 0.96 2.20 9.81
C ALA A 113 -0.36 1.47 10.12
N ALA A 114 -0.52 0.22 9.68
CA ALA A 114 -1.68 -0.61 9.98
C ALA A 114 -1.76 -0.95 11.47
N ALA A 115 -0.64 -1.33 12.09
CA ALA A 115 -0.57 -1.57 13.53
C ALA A 115 -0.91 -0.30 14.33
N GLY A 116 -0.40 0.86 13.91
CA GLY A 116 -0.78 2.15 14.48
C GLY A 116 -2.27 2.43 14.34
N PHE A 117 -2.84 2.21 13.16
CA PHE A 117 -4.28 2.39 12.92
C PHE A 117 -5.12 1.51 13.84
N VAL A 118 -4.76 0.22 13.99
CA VAL A 118 -5.45 -0.71 14.89
C VAL A 118 -5.32 -0.27 16.34
N TRP A 119 -4.12 0.11 16.76
CA TRP A 119 -3.85 0.55 18.13
C TRP A 119 -4.67 1.79 18.49
N PHE A 120 -4.56 2.85 17.68
CA PHE A 120 -5.25 4.11 17.96
C PHE A 120 -6.74 4.07 17.65
N GLY A 121 -7.17 3.32 16.63
CA GLY A 121 -8.56 3.27 16.21
C GLY A 121 -9.45 2.31 17.00
N LEU A 122 -8.88 1.25 17.60
CA LEU A 122 -9.67 0.24 18.34
C LEU A 122 -9.45 0.26 19.85
N ILE A 123 -8.28 0.70 20.33
CA ILE A 123 -7.94 0.58 21.76
C ILE A 123 -8.16 1.91 22.49
N THR A 124 -7.97 3.04 21.81
CA THR A 124 -8.08 4.37 22.44
C THR A 124 -9.39 5.11 22.16
N SER A 125 -10.26 4.53 21.33
CA SER A 125 -11.54 5.09 20.87
C SER A 125 -12.72 4.48 21.62
#